data_AF-A0A6C0HJG5-F1
#
_entry.id   AF-A0A6C0HJG5-F1
#
_cell.length_a   1.000
_cell.length_b   1.000
_cell.length_c   1.000
_cell.angle_alpha   90.00
_cell.angle_beta   90.00
_cell.angle_gamma   90.00
#
_symmetry.space_group_name_H-M   'P 1'
#
loop_
_entity.id
_entity.type
_entity.pdbx_description
1 polymer ?
#
loop_
_entity_poly.entity_id
_entity_poly.type
_entity_poly.pdbx_seq_one_letter_code
_entity_poly.pdbx_strand_id
1 'polypeptide(L)'
;MKKSESLNSLINSLPDDVNRYIYEEYFVGIEACNQYLQLLNSRESTRLEYAHLIQPTRKLLGNPCAVEYLCKKHEIFNKMYKEHYIKHNKLFVLMQLLDSFILSILMHLYH
;
A
#
# COMPACT_ATOMS: atom_id res chain seq x y z
N MET A 1 12.90 -19.45 -27.68
CA MET A 1 13.39 -19.23 -26.30
C MET A 1 14.61 -18.28 -26.29
N LYS A 2 14.47 -16.96 -26.51
CA LYS A 2 15.61 -16.01 -26.50
C LYS A 2 15.42 -14.77 -25.60
N LYS A 3 14.28 -14.65 -24.90
CA LYS A 3 13.92 -13.42 -24.18
C LYS A 3 14.36 -13.40 -22.70
N SER A 4 14.59 -14.55 -22.07
CA SER A 4 14.92 -14.64 -20.64
C SER A 4 16.40 -14.38 -20.32
N GLU A 5 17.33 -14.77 -21.21
CA GLU A 5 18.77 -14.53 -21.02
C GLU A 5 19.12 -13.04 -21.06
N SER A 6 18.35 -12.25 -21.82
CA SER A 6 18.56 -10.80 -21.99
C SER A 6 18.17 -9.97 -20.76
N LEU A 7 17.25 -10.44 -19.91
CA LEU A 7 16.80 -9.67 -18.75
C LEU A 7 17.72 -9.91 -17.55
N ASN A 8 18.13 -11.15 -17.36
CA ASN A 8 19.03 -11.53 -16.26
C ASN A 8 20.42 -10.92 -16.41
N SER A 9 20.95 -10.80 -17.63
CA SER A 9 22.23 -10.12 -17.85
C SER A 9 22.15 -8.61 -17.56
N LEU A 10 21.00 -7.99 -17.86
CA LEU A 10 20.76 -6.57 -17.63
C LEU A 10 20.66 -6.25 -16.13
N ILE A 11 19.94 -7.10 -15.37
CA ILE A 11 19.82 -6.97 -13.91
C ILE A 11 21.19 -7.18 -13.25
N ASN A 12 21.96 -8.16 -13.71
CA ASN A 12 23.31 -8.42 -13.18
C ASN A 12 24.35 -7.36 -13.59
N SER A 13 24.04 -6.51 -14.58
CA SER A 13 24.90 -5.38 -14.97
C SER A 13 24.59 -4.09 -14.21
N LEU A 14 23.50 -4.07 -13.42
CA LEU A 14 23.19 -2.91 -12.61
C LEU A 14 24.18 -2.82 -11.43
N PRO A 15 24.62 -1.59 -11.08
CA PRO A 15 25.31 -1.34 -9.83
C PRO A 15 24.56 -1.92 -8.62
N ASP A 16 25.30 -2.45 -7.64
CA ASP A 16 24.72 -3.15 -6.49
C ASP A 16 23.76 -2.28 -5.67
N ASP A 17 24.02 -0.98 -5.59
CA ASP A 17 23.18 0.02 -4.95
C ASP A 17 21.84 0.20 -5.68
N VAL A 18 21.86 0.24 -7.02
CA VAL A 18 20.65 0.29 -7.85
C VAL A 18 19.86 -1.01 -7.72
N ASN A 19 20.53 -2.17 -7.74
CA ASN A 19 19.88 -3.46 -7.54
C ASN A 19 19.23 -3.57 -6.16
N ARG A 20 19.94 -3.13 -5.12
CA ARG A 20 19.42 -3.07 -3.76
C ARG A 20 18.22 -2.15 -3.65
N TYR A 21 18.28 -0.97 -4.25
CA TYR A 21 17.16 -0.02 -4.28
C TYR A 21 15.94 -0.62 -4.98
N ILE A 22 16.12 -1.27 -6.13
CA ILE A 22 15.03 -1.94 -6.85
C ILE A 22 14.44 -3.07 -5.98
N TYR A 23 15.29 -3.86 -5.32
CA TYR A 23 14.84 -4.95 -4.46
C TYR A 23 14.03 -4.43 -3.26
N GLU A 24 14.57 -3.45 -2.53
CA GLU A 24 13.93 -2.87 -1.34
C GLU A 24 12.63 -2.14 -1.69
N GLU A 25 12.62 -1.34 -2.76
CA GLU A 25 11.44 -0.56 -3.15
C GLU A 25 10.36 -1.41 -3.82
N TYR A 26 10.73 -2.26 -4.79
CA TYR A 26 9.76 -3.00 -5.58
C TYR A 26 9.40 -4.35 -4.96
N PHE A 27 10.37 -5.15 -4.51
CA PHE A 27 10.06 -6.51 -4.06
C PHE A 27 9.60 -6.53 -2.60
N VAL A 28 10.33 -5.90 -1.69
CA VAL A 28 9.94 -5.81 -0.27
C VAL A 28 8.70 -4.92 -0.10
N GLY A 29 8.59 -3.83 -0.88
CA GLY A 29 7.40 -2.99 -0.92
C GLY A 29 6.13 -3.75 -1.32
N ILE A 30 6.20 -4.62 -2.32
CA ILE A 30 5.06 -5.45 -2.75
C ILE A 30 4.62 -6.43 -1.66
N GLU A 31 5.56 -7.07 -0.96
CA GLU A 31 5.22 -8.00 0.12
C GLU A 31 4.46 -7.26 1.24
N ALA A 32 4.94 -6.10 1.67
CA ALA A 32 4.26 -5.27 2.66
C ALA A 32 2.86 -4.84 2.19
N CYS A 33 2.71 -4.51 0.90
CA CYS A 33 1.39 -4.20 0.32
C CYS A 33 0.45 -5.40 0.39
N ASN A 34 0.92 -6.60 0.01
CA ASN A 34 0.11 -7.81 0.03
C ASN A 34 -0.30 -8.20 1.45
N GLN A 35 0.61 -8.10 2.42
CA GLN A 35 0.32 -8.32 3.83
C GLN A 35 -0.75 -7.33 4.33
N TYR A 36 -0.64 -6.04 3.96
CA TYR A 36 -1.67 -5.06 4.30
C TYR A 36 -3.05 -5.40 3.72
N LEU A 37 -3.12 -5.83 2.46
CA LEU A 37 -4.38 -6.27 1.85
C LEU A 37 -4.96 -7.52 2.55
N GLN A 38 -4.12 -8.41 3.08
CA GLN A 38 -4.58 -9.52 3.91
C GLN A 38 -5.13 -9.03 5.25
N LEU A 39 -4.46 -8.07 5.90
CA LEU A 39 -4.93 -7.46 7.15
C LEU A 39 -6.27 -6.74 6.97
N LEU A 40 -6.50 -6.08 5.83
CA LEU A 40 -7.82 -5.49 5.52
C LEU A 40 -8.94 -6.53 5.54
N ASN A 41 -8.64 -7.79 5.21
CA ASN A 41 -9.60 -8.90 5.21
C ASN A 41 -9.62 -9.71 6.52
N SER A 42 -8.93 -9.24 7.56
CA SER A 42 -8.91 -9.93 8.85
C SER A 42 -10.25 -9.78 9.60
N ARG A 43 -10.47 -10.65 10.60
CA ARG A 43 -11.69 -10.63 11.41
C ARG A 43 -11.84 -9.33 12.22
N GLU A 44 -10.73 -8.73 12.61
CA GLU A 44 -10.67 -7.44 13.30
C GLU A 44 -11.19 -6.34 12.35
N SER A 45 -10.69 -6.31 11.11
CA SER A 45 -11.09 -5.35 10.09
C SER A 45 -12.57 -5.44 9.72
N THR A 46 -13.13 -6.65 9.62
CA THR A 46 -14.57 -6.85 9.36
C THR A 46 -15.47 -6.39 10.51
N ARG A 47 -14.90 -6.21 11.70
CA ARG A 47 -15.57 -5.62 12.88
C ARG A 47 -15.29 -4.12 13.02
N LEU A 48 -14.72 -3.49 12.00
CA LEU A 48 -14.27 -2.09 12.00
C LEU A 48 -13.20 -1.75 13.04
N GLU A 49 -12.53 -2.76 13.59
CA GLU A 49 -11.35 -2.52 14.41
C GLU A 49 -10.19 -2.14 13.48
N TYR A 50 -9.62 -0.94 13.64
CA TYR A 50 -8.63 -0.40 12.70
C TYR A 50 -7.24 -0.22 13.32
N ALA A 51 -7.09 -0.48 14.62
CA ALA A 51 -5.84 -0.21 15.34
C ALA A 51 -4.65 -1.02 14.79
N HIS A 52 -4.88 -2.28 14.40
CA HIS A 52 -3.85 -3.16 13.83
C HIS A 52 -3.36 -2.70 12.45
N LEU A 53 -4.12 -1.83 11.76
CA LEU A 53 -3.76 -1.29 10.45
C LEU A 53 -2.96 0.01 10.55
N ILE A 54 -2.88 0.67 11.71
CA ILE A 54 -2.24 1.99 11.83
C ILE A 54 -0.77 1.95 11.41
N GLN A 55 0.02 1.07 12.01
CA GLN A 55 1.46 0.98 11.71
C GLN A 55 1.75 0.50 10.28
N PRO A 56 1.09 -0.57 9.77
CA PRO A 56 1.22 -0.96 8.37
C PRO A 56 0.88 0.18 7.40
N THR A 57 -0.25 0.86 7.63
CA THR A 57 -0.68 1.97 6.75
C THR A 57 0.33 3.11 6.78
N ARG A 58 0.82 3.49 7.97
CA ARG A 58 1.83 4.54 8.10
C ARG A 58 3.11 4.22 7.33
N LYS A 59 3.60 2.96 7.44
CA LYS A 59 4.79 2.51 6.72
C LYS A 59 4.57 2.56 5.20
N LEU A 60 3.41 2.12 4.72
CA LEU A 60 3.08 2.11 3.30
C LEU A 60 2.93 3.51 2.72
N LEU A 61 2.26 4.43 3.44
CA LEU A 61 2.12 5.82 3.02
C LEU A 61 3.44 6.59 2.97
N GLY A 62 4.45 6.13 3.71
CA GLY A 62 5.81 6.66 3.64
C GLY A 62 6.59 6.20 2.39
N ASN A 63 6.05 5.27 1.60
CA ASN A 63 6.68 4.74 0.40
C ASN A 63 5.80 5.03 -0.85
N PRO A 64 6.21 5.94 -1.75
CA PRO A 64 5.45 6.29 -2.95
C PRO A 64 5.16 5.11 -3.88
N CYS A 65 6.10 4.18 -4.04
CA CYS A 65 5.93 2.99 -4.88
C CYS A 65 4.87 2.04 -4.30
N ALA A 66 4.83 1.87 -2.98
CA ALA A 66 3.81 1.10 -2.29
C ALA A 66 2.42 1.73 -2.45
N VAL A 67 2.32 3.06 -2.31
CA VAL A 67 1.07 3.80 -2.55
C VAL A 67 0.59 3.63 -3.99
N GLU A 68 1.48 3.78 -4.97
CA GLU A 68 1.15 3.59 -6.38
C GLU A 68 0.65 2.16 -6.66
N TYR A 69 1.35 1.16 -6.10
CA TYR A 69 0.97 -0.24 -6.20
C TYR A 69 -0.43 -0.47 -5.64
N LEU A 70 -0.70 -0.03 -4.40
CA LEU A 70 -2.00 -0.20 -3.74
C LEU A 70 -3.11 0.53 -4.49
N CYS A 71 -2.85 1.74 -4.99
CA CYS A 71 -3.84 2.50 -5.77
C CYS A 71 -4.20 1.81 -7.10
N LYS A 72 -3.25 1.10 -7.73
CA LYS A 72 -3.53 0.30 -8.93
C LYS A 72 -4.25 -1.02 -8.61
N LYS A 73 -3.94 -1.62 -7.47
CA LYS A 73 -4.42 -2.96 -7.09
C LYS A 73 -5.78 -2.96 -6.40
N HIS A 74 -6.09 -1.93 -5.61
CA HIS A 74 -7.23 -1.92 -4.71
C HIS A 74 -8.06 -0.64 -4.87
N GLU A 75 -9.23 -0.76 -5.50
CA GLU A 75 -10.07 0.39 -5.89
C GLU A 75 -10.49 1.26 -4.71
N ILE A 76 -10.92 0.65 -3.60
CA ILE A 76 -11.34 1.38 -2.40
C ILE A 76 -10.17 2.12 -1.77
N PHE A 77 -8.96 1.53 -1.81
CA PHE A 77 -7.76 2.20 -1.29
C PHE A 77 -7.46 3.43 -2.13
N ASN A 78 -7.47 3.30 -3.45
CA ASN A 78 -7.28 4.41 -4.39
C ASN A 78 -8.31 5.53 -4.17
N LYS A 79 -9.59 5.17 -4.07
CA LYS A 79 -10.68 6.11 -3.82
C LYS A 79 -10.44 6.89 -2.53
N MET A 80 -10.17 6.19 -1.43
CA MET A 80 -9.96 6.83 -0.13
C MET A 80 -8.67 7.62 -0.07
N TYR A 81 -7.62 7.19 -0.79
CA TYR A 81 -6.34 7.90 -0.84
C TYR A 81 -6.50 9.24 -1.56
N LYS A 82 -7.18 9.23 -2.71
CA LYS A 82 -7.54 10.46 -3.43
C LYS A 82 -8.38 11.39 -2.57
N GLU A 83 -9.35 10.86 -1.84
CA GLU A 83 -10.22 11.69 -1.00
C GLU A 83 -9.45 12.34 0.17
N HIS A 84 -8.69 11.56 0.93
CA HIS A 84 -8.04 12.04 2.15
C HIS A 84 -6.74 12.82 1.88
N TYR A 85 -5.91 12.36 0.95
CA TYR A 85 -4.55 12.90 0.78
C TYR A 85 -4.40 13.81 -0.43
N ILE A 86 -5.24 13.66 -1.47
CA ILE A 86 -5.17 14.51 -2.67
C ILE A 86 -6.17 15.66 -2.59
N LYS A 87 -7.42 15.37 -2.19
CA LYS A 87 -8.47 16.39 -2.04
C LYS A 87 -8.53 17.01 -0.64
N HIS A 88 -7.74 16.49 0.31
CA HIS A 88 -7.75 16.90 1.71
C HIS A 88 -9.13 16.82 2.37
N ASN A 89 -9.99 15.90 1.91
CA ASN A 89 -11.31 15.68 2.48
C ASN A 89 -11.27 14.53 3.49
N LYS A 90 -11.27 14.88 4.77
CA LYS A 90 -11.29 13.92 5.88
C LYS A 90 -12.73 13.56 6.23
N LEU A 91 -13.15 12.35 5.90
CA LEU A 91 -14.55 11.90 6.08
C LEU A 91 -14.96 11.82 7.55
N PHE A 92 -14.05 11.40 8.44
CA PHE A 92 -14.28 11.41 9.89
C PHE A 92 -13.61 12.63 10.52
N VAL A 93 -14.36 13.73 10.58
CA VAL A 93 -13.86 15.07 10.96
C VAL A 93 -13.22 15.11 12.35
N LEU A 94 -13.68 14.28 13.30
CA LEU A 94 -13.14 14.23 14.67
C LEU A 94 -11.91 13.33 14.84
N MET A 95 -11.55 12.53 13.83
CA MET A 95 -10.41 11.60 13.89
C MET A 95 -9.13 12.23 13.33
N GLN A 96 -7.95 11.67 13.63
CA GLN A 96 -6.75 12.05 12.90
C GLN A 96 -6.86 11.59 11.44
N LEU A 97 -6.08 12.21 10.55
CA LEU A 97 -6.15 11.94 9.11
C LEU A 97 -5.95 10.45 8.78
N LEU A 98 -4.95 9.83 9.42
CA LEU A 98 -4.63 8.42 9.21
C LEU A 98 -5.77 7.50 9.67
N ASP A 99 -6.32 7.72 10.86
CA ASP A 99 -7.40 6.89 11.40
C ASP A 99 -8.69 7.07 10.58
N SER A 100 -9.00 8.32 10.19
CA SER A 100 -10.12 8.61 9.28
C SER A 100 -9.96 7.86 7.97
N PHE A 101 -8.76 7.87 7.38
CA PHE A 101 -8.48 7.19 6.13
C PHE A 101 -8.68 5.67 6.24
N ILE A 102 -8.10 5.04 7.27
CA ILE A 102 -8.21 3.59 7.48
C ILE A 102 -9.66 3.21 7.73
N LEU A 103 -10.35 3.89 8.65
CA LEU A 103 -11.74 3.59 8.97
C LEU A 103 -12.64 3.80 7.75
N SER A 104 -12.37 4.80 6.91
CA SER A 104 -13.12 5.02 5.67
C SER A 104 -12.97 3.86 4.68
N ILE A 105 -11.78 3.24 4.60
CA ILE A 105 -11.55 2.03 3.80
C ILE A 105 -12.40 0.88 4.36
N LEU A 106 -12.34 0.63 5.67
CA LEU A 106 -13.06 -0.47 6.31
C LEU A 106 -14.57 -0.32 6.17
N MET A 107 -15.09 0.91 6.37
CA MET A 107 -16.50 1.20 6.15
C MET A 107 -16.91 0.85 4.72
N HIS A 108 -16.22 1.36 3.70
CA HIS A 108 -16.56 1.04 2.31
C HIS A 108 -16.44 -0.44 1.94
N LEU A 109 -15.60 -1.21 2.63
CA LEU A 109 -15.44 -2.64 2.38
C LEU A 109 -16.58 -3.47 2.98
N TYR A 110 -17.12 -3.05 4.13
CA TYR A 110 -17.98 -3.91 4.95
C TYR A 110 -19.33 -3.31 5.33
N HIS A 111 -19.60 -2.04 5.00
CA HIS A 111 -20.80 -1.28 5.38
C HIS A 111 -21.26 -0.29 4.30
#